data_AF-A0AAN8KGU6-F1
#
_entry.id   AF-A0AAN8KGU6-F1
#
_cell.length_a   1.000
_cell.length_b   1.000
_cell.length_c   1.000
_cell.angle_alpha   90.00
_cell.angle_beta   90.00
_cell.angle_gamma   90.00
#
_symmetry.space_group_name_H-M   'P 1'
#
loop_
_entity.id
_entity.type
_entity.pdbx_description
1 polymer ?
#
loop_
_entity_poly.entity_id
_entity_poly.type
_entity_poly.pdbx_seq_one_letter_code
_entity_poly.pdbx_strand_id
1 'polypeptide(L)'
;MKEAGERVVNIVGFRRLWNALVPFIVRTKPMTDLCWVCQQNNSLIYKSANMSDQEKSVRCKTQEEHILKVTLERSLYNSMVQKARDVLKNLGVTQLESTNPATRDITMHYSFDFAQQVHYPSNPLQPGPMYFLTPRKCGLFGINCEALPRQVNYLIDEGMCITKGSNAVISYLDHFFTSYGLGEMHLQLHCDNCCGQNKNNALLQYLSWRVIHGLHKSITLNFLISGHTKFAPDWAFGLIKQTYRRTMVSCLDEISEVVNSSTSTGVNTAQLVGHENGDILVQQRDWQSFLHPYFRCLPGIKKYQHFRFDSGHPGWVFKKEFTSSLEVGICLQKTTLSPPADRPMSLAPPGLPLERQQYLYRNIRKFCTCETQDITCPVPIANESKSDDEEIIEPQSKRRKFEE
;
A
#
# COMPACT_ATOMS: atom_id res chain seq x y z
N MET A 1 -30.98 21.50 -31.72
CA MET A 1 -32.38 21.84 -31.44
C MET A 1 -32.54 21.92 -29.92
N LYS A 2 -32.73 23.13 -29.37
CA LYS A 2 -33.21 23.32 -28.00
C LYS A 2 -34.73 23.36 -28.09
N GLU A 3 -35.40 22.26 -27.78
CA GLU A 3 -36.85 22.29 -27.59
C GLU A 3 -37.16 23.08 -26.31
N ALA A 4 -38.16 23.96 -26.42
CA ALA A 4 -38.57 24.88 -25.39
C ALA A 4 -39.36 24.14 -24.30
N GLY A 5 -38.89 24.25 -23.05
CA GLY A 5 -39.67 23.84 -21.86
C GLY A 5 -38.88 23.02 -20.83
N GLU A 6 -37.76 22.40 -21.21
CA GLU A 6 -37.02 21.53 -20.29
C GLU A 6 -35.99 22.31 -19.46
N ARG A 7 -36.26 22.44 -18.16
CA ARG A 7 -35.33 23.03 -17.20
C ARG A 7 -34.16 22.08 -17.00
N VAL A 8 -32.98 22.45 -17.49
CA VAL A 8 -31.73 21.68 -17.27
C VAL A 8 -31.48 21.56 -15.77
N VAL A 9 -31.58 20.35 -15.24
CA VAL A 9 -31.38 20.08 -13.82
C VAL A 9 -29.89 19.81 -13.58
N ASN A 10 -29.25 20.61 -12.72
CA ASN A 10 -27.88 20.33 -12.29
C ASN A 10 -27.81 19.03 -11.47
N ILE A 11 -26.61 18.46 -11.30
CA ILE A 11 -26.45 17.15 -10.63
C ILE A 11 -27.01 17.13 -9.19
N VAL A 12 -27.00 18.26 -8.50
CA VAL A 12 -27.57 18.42 -7.15
C VAL A 12 -29.10 18.34 -7.22
N GLY A 13 -29.72 19.07 -8.15
CA GLY A 13 -31.15 19.04 -8.41
C GLY A 13 -31.64 17.65 -8.84
N PHE A 14 -30.86 16.95 -9.67
CA PHE A 14 -31.16 15.58 -10.09
C PHE A 14 -31.13 14.64 -8.89
N ARG A 15 -30.09 14.70 -8.06
CA ARG A 15 -30.00 13.88 -6.83
C ARG A 15 -31.17 14.15 -5.89
N ARG A 16 -31.58 15.41 -5.74
CA ARG A 16 -32.73 15.79 -4.91
C ARG A 16 -34.04 15.20 -5.44
N LEU A 17 -34.30 15.35 -6.75
CA LEU A 17 -35.50 14.81 -7.40
C LEU A 17 -35.51 13.28 -7.36
N TRP A 18 -34.37 12.64 -7.64
CA TRP A 18 -34.21 11.19 -7.55
C TRP A 18 -34.56 10.68 -6.15
N ASN A 19 -34.00 11.29 -5.10
CA ASN A 19 -34.27 10.88 -3.72
C ASN A 19 -35.75 11.11 -3.32
N ALA A 20 -36.41 12.12 -3.89
CA ALA A 20 -37.81 12.43 -3.60
C ALA A 20 -38.79 11.51 -4.35
N LEU A 21 -38.51 11.20 -5.61
CA LEU A 21 -39.41 10.44 -6.49
C LEU A 21 -39.26 8.93 -6.36
N VAL A 22 -38.06 8.45 -6.05
CA VAL A 22 -37.77 7.01 -5.92
C VAL A 22 -37.06 6.67 -4.61
N PRO A 23 -37.63 7.06 -3.44
CA PRO A 23 -36.99 6.83 -2.13
C PRO A 23 -36.81 5.33 -1.80
N PHE A 24 -37.58 4.46 -2.45
CA PHE A 24 -37.50 3.01 -2.33
C PHE A 24 -36.38 2.37 -3.17
N ILE A 25 -35.82 3.09 -4.17
CA ILE A 25 -34.68 2.61 -4.94
C ILE A 25 -33.41 2.92 -4.15
N VAL A 26 -33.06 2.00 -3.26
CA VAL A 26 -31.79 2.03 -2.54
C VAL A 26 -30.72 1.41 -3.42
N ARG A 27 -29.79 2.23 -3.92
CA ARG A 27 -28.58 1.71 -4.56
C ARG A 27 -27.65 1.18 -3.48
N THR A 28 -27.32 -0.10 -3.55
CA THR A 28 -26.21 -0.64 -2.77
C THR A 28 -24.97 0.17 -3.10
N LYS A 29 -24.42 0.89 -2.11
CA LYS A 29 -23.13 1.57 -2.31
C LYS A 29 -22.11 0.50 -2.72
N PRO A 30 -21.21 0.77 -3.68
CA PRO A 30 -20.12 -0.15 -3.99
C PRO A 30 -19.42 -0.53 -2.68
N MET A 31 -19.49 -1.80 -2.31
CA MET A 31 -18.88 -2.30 -1.08
C MET A 31 -17.55 -2.96 -1.46
N THR A 32 -16.45 -2.31 -1.14
CA THR A 32 -15.10 -2.90 -1.19
C THR A 32 -14.64 -3.16 0.24
N ASP A 33 -13.80 -4.19 0.40
CA ASP A 33 -13.13 -4.53 1.67
C ASP A 33 -14.12 -4.85 2.79
N LEU A 34 -15.06 -5.75 2.50
CA LEU A 34 -16.06 -6.18 3.48
C LEU A 34 -15.44 -7.09 4.54
N CYS A 35 -15.80 -6.85 5.80
CA CYS A 35 -15.43 -7.74 6.88
C CYS A 35 -16.13 -9.08 6.74
N TRP A 36 -15.34 -10.13 6.53
CA TRP A 36 -15.82 -11.50 6.41
C TRP A 36 -16.53 -11.97 7.68
N VAL A 37 -16.03 -11.60 8.87
CA VAL A 37 -16.67 -11.93 10.14
C VAL A 37 -18.06 -11.32 10.25
N CYS A 38 -18.20 -10.02 9.91
CA CYS A 38 -19.50 -9.38 9.82
C CYS A 38 -20.43 -10.10 8.82
N GLN A 39 -19.93 -10.46 7.63
CA GLN A 39 -20.74 -11.16 6.63
C GLN A 39 -21.22 -12.53 7.13
N GLN A 40 -20.33 -13.31 7.73
CA GLN A 40 -20.68 -14.63 8.28
C GLN A 40 -21.72 -14.50 9.40
N ASN A 41 -21.46 -13.64 10.37
CA ASN A 41 -22.34 -13.44 11.51
C ASN A 41 -23.73 -12.93 11.07
N ASN A 42 -23.78 -11.93 10.19
CA ASN A 42 -25.05 -11.41 9.67
C ASN A 42 -25.81 -12.47 8.87
N SER A 43 -25.11 -13.30 8.09
CA SER A 43 -25.73 -14.42 7.36
C SER A 43 -26.31 -15.46 8.32
N LEU A 44 -25.62 -15.78 9.41
CA LEU A 44 -26.09 -16.70 10.44
C LEU A 44 -27.29 -16.14 11.20
N ILE A 45 -27.32 -14.84 11.48
CA ILE A 45 -28.47 -14.16 12.10
C ILE A 45 -29.66 -14.20 11.14
N TYR A 46 -29.48 -13.86 9.87
CA TYR A 46 -30.57 -13.88 8.87
C TYR A 46 -31.18 -15.27 8.70
N LYS A 47 -30.36 -16.32 8.68
CA LYS A 47 -30.81 -17.72 8.53
C LYS A 47 -31.34 -18.35 9.82
N SER A 48 -31.49 -17.60 10.91
CA SER A 48 -31.84 -18.15 12.23
C SER A 48 -33.34 -18.31 12.48
N ALA A 49 -34.22 -18.03 11.51
CA ALA A 49 -35.67 -17.97 11.69
C ALA A 49 -36.26 -19.19 12.44
N ASN A 50 -35.81 -20.40 12.09
CA ASN A 50 -36.32 -21.67 12.64
C ASN A 50 -35.50 -22.21 13.83
N MET A 51 -34.62 -21.41 14.43
CA MET A 51 -33.78 -21.83 15.56
C MET A 51 -34.38 -21.40 16.90
N SER A 52 -33.87 -21.99 17.99
CA SER A 52 -34.26 -21.60 19.34
C SER A 52 -33.86 -20.16 19.65
N ASP A 53 -34.58 -19.51 20.56
CA ASP A 53 -34.27 -18.13 20.96
C ASP A 53 -32.92 -18.01 21.67
N GLN A 54 -32.47 -19.08 22.34
CA GLN A 54 -31.12 -19.16 22.91
C GLN A 54 -30.05 -19.10 21.83
N GLU A 55 -30.17 -19.88 20.75
CA GLU A 55 -29.22 -19.86 19.64
C GLU A 55 -29.22 -18.53 18.88
N LYS A 56 -30.40 -17.94 18.68
CA LYS A 56 -30.55 -16.58 18.11
C LYS A 56 -29.81 -15.56 18.96
N SER A 57 -30.02 -15.59 20.28
CA SER A 57 -29.36 -14.68 21.24
C SER A 57 -27.84 -14.81 21.19
N VAL A 58 -27.30 -16.04 21.16
CA VAL A 58 -25.85 -16.29 21.04
C VAL A 58 -25.29 -15.70 19.75
N ARG A 59 -25.96 -15.89 18.60
CA ARG A 59 -25.50 -15.33 17.31
C ARG A 59 -25.48 -13.80 17.32
N CYS A 60 -26.50 -13.17 17.90
CA CYS A 60 -26.53 -11.71 18.05
C CYS A 60 -25.39 -11.21 18.94
N LYS A 61 -25.13 -11.87 20.09
CA LYS A 61 -24.02 -11.52 20.99
C LYS A 61 -22.66 -11.62 20.30
N THR A 62 -22.42 -12.69 19.53
CA THR A 62 -21.16 -12.85 18.78
C THR A 62 -20.93 -11.70 17.80
N GLN A 63 -21.98 -11.23 17.12
CA GLN A 63 -21.89 -10.09 16.21
C GLN A 63 -21.66 -8.78 16.97
N GLU A 64 -22.37 -8.58 18.08
CA GLU A 64 -22.20 -7.41 18.95
C GLU A 64 -20.76 -7.32 19.48
N GLU A 65 -20.21 -8.41 20.01
CA GLU A 65 -18.82 -8.47 20.48
C GLU A 65 -17.81 -8.11 19.39
N HIS A 66 -18.03 -8.58 18.16
CA HIS A 66 -17.17 -8.24 17.03
C HIS A 66 -17.26 -6.74 16.70
N ILE A 67 -18.46 -6.17 16.65
CA ILE A 67 -18.67 -4.73 16.40
C ILE A 67 -18.04 -3.89 17.51
N LEU A 68 -18.20 -4.28 18.77
CA LEU A 68 -17.60 -3.58 19.92
C LEU A 68 -16.07 -3.55 19.80
N LYS A 69 -15.45 -4.69 19.47
CA LYS A 69 -13.99 -4.77 19.22
C LYS A 69 -13.57 -3.79 18.11
N VAL A 70 -14.23 -3.84 16.96
CA VAL A 70 -13.94 -2.94 15.82
C VAL A 70 -14.10 -1.46 16.22
N THR A 71 -15.13 -1.14 17.02
CA THR A 71 -15.41 0.22 17.48
C THR A 71 -14.33 0.73 18.42
N LEU A 72 -13.84 -0.11 19.34
CA LEU A 72 -12.74 0.23 20.24
C LEU A 72 -11.45 0.48 19.46
N GLU A 73 -11.09 -0.40 18.52
CA GLU A 73 -9.91 -0.23 17.67
C GLU A 73 -9.98 1.06 16.84
N ARG A 74 -11.14 1.35 16.25
CA ARG A 74 -11.34 2.58 15.50
C ARG A 74 -11.27 3.83 16.37
N SER A 75 -11.76 3.74 17.61
CA SER A 75 -11.68 4.84 18.58
C SER A 75 -10.24 5.11 18.97
N LEU A 76 -9.41 4.07 19.13
CA LEU A 76 -7.97 4.23 19.38
C LEU A 76 -7.29 4.94 18.21
N TYR A 77 -7.51 4.47 16.98
CA TYR A 77 -6.97 5.11 15.77
C TYR A 77 -7.36 6.59 15.71
N ASN A 78 -8.65 6.92 15.83
CA ASN A 78 -9.12 8.30 15.79
C ASN A 78 -8.52 9.16 16.92
N SER A 79 -8.36 8.61 18.12
CA SER A 79 -7.71 9.30 19.24
C SER A 79 -6.23 9.61 18.94
N MET A 80 -5.51 8.67 18.37
CA MET A 80 -4.11 8.84 17.96
C MET A 80 -3.97 9.90 16.86
N VAL A 81 -4.84 9.87 15.85
CA VAL A 81 -4.91 10.90 14.80
C VAL A 81 -5.14 12.28 15.41
N GLN A 82 -6.11 12.42 16.32
CA GLN A 82 -6.43 13.71 16.93
C GLN A 82 -5.24 14.26 17.74
N LYS A 83 -4.59 13.42 18.55
CA LYS A 83 -3.39 13.82 19.31
C LYS A 83 -2.28 14.34 18.39
N ALA A 84 -2.01 13.65 17.29
CA ALA A 84 -0.98 14.08 16.33
C ALA A 84 -1.35 15.40 15.64
N ARG A 85 -2.64 15.64 15.34
CA ARG A 85 -3.13 16.93 14.81
C ARG A 85 -2.94 18.07 15.80
N ASP A 86 -3.25 17.84 17.07
CA ASP A 86 -3.11 18.86 18.12
C ASP A 86 -1.63 19.24 18.31
N VAL A 87 -0.73 18.26 18.26
CA VAL A 87 0.73 18.47 18.29
C VAL A 87 1.19 19.36 17.13
N LEU A 88 0.84 19.02 15.89
CA LEU A 88 1.27 19.83 14.74
C LEU A 88 0.66 21.23 14.72
N LYS A 89 -0.61 21.36 15.13
CA LYS A 89 -1.27 22.66 15.25
C LYS A 89 -0.52 23.58 16.22
N ASN A 90 -0.05 23.04 17.34
CA ASN A 90 0.73 23.80 18.32
C ASN A 90 2.13 24.18 17.82
N LEU A 91 2.73 23.34 16.96
CA LEU A 91 4.05 23.63 16.36
C LEU A 91 3.97 24.53 15.12
N GLY A 92 2.77 24.79 14.58
CA GLY A 92 2.59 25.59 13.37
C GLY A 92 3.13 24.92 12.09
N VAL A 93 3.35 23.60 12.11
CA VAL A 93 3.90 22.85 10.97
C VAL A 93 2.77 22.53 9.99
N THR A 94 2.95 22.93 8.73
CA THR A 94 1.94 22.78 7.66
C THR A 94 2.35 21.78 6.58
N GLN A 95 3.61 21.34 6.57
CA GLN A 95 4.17 20.46 5.57
C GLN A 95 5.19 19.49 6.17
N LEU A 96 5.45 18.39 5.45
CA LEU A 96 6.55 17.48 5.77
C LEU A 96 7.87 18.15 5.38
N GLU A 97 8.90 17.90 6.17
CA GLU A 97 10.26 18.44 5.99
C GLU A 97 11.28 17.37 6.36
N SER A 98 12.50 17.45 5.82
CA SER A 98 13.59 16.57 6.22
C SER A 98 14.23 17.12 7.49
N THR A 99 13.89 16.52 8.63
CA THR A 99 14.49 16.84 9.93
C THR A 99 15.29 15.64 10.44
N ASN A 100 16.40 15.91 11.15
CA ASN A 100 17.17 14.85 11.79
C ASN A 100 16.28 14.04 12.76
N PRO A 101 16.41 12.69 12.77
CA PRO A 101 15.59 11.82 13.62
C PRO A 101 15.70 12.14 15.12
N ALA A 102 14.62 11.91 15.88
CA ALA A 102 14.57 12.06 17.34
C ALA A 102 15.09 13.40 17.89
N THR A 103 14.87 14.50 17.16
CA THR A 103 15.26 15.86 17.60
C THR A 103 14.15 16.60 18.33
N ARG A 104 12.88 16.21 18.14
CA ARG A 104 11.69 16.85 18.73
C ARG A 104 10.94 15.83 19.58
N ASP A 105 10.66 16.21 20.83
CA ASP A 105 9.87 15.40 21.76
C ASP A 105 8.37 15.50 21.44
N ILE A 106 8.00 14.92 20.30
CA ILE A 106 6.67 15.01 19.71
C ILE A 106 6.21 13.62 19.28
N THR A 107 4.88 13.43 19.28
CA THR A 107 4.27 12.20 18.77
C THR A 107 3.69 12.44 17.39
N MET A 108 4.19 11.71 16.40
CA MET A 108 3.66 11.72 15.03
C MET A 108 2.98 10.41 14.67
N HIS A 109 1.92 10.52 13.88
CA HIS A 109 1.13 9.39 13.42
C HIS A 109 1.19 9.32 11.91
N TYR A 110 1.73 8.22 11.39
CA TYR A 110 1.74 7.90 9.98
C TYR A 110 0.98 6.60 9.72
N SER A 111 0.38 6.53 8.54
CA SER A 111 -0.27 5.33 8.06
C SER A 111 0.21 5.00 6.66
N PHE A 112 0.27 3.73 6.30
CA PHE A 112 0.82 3.32 5.01
C PHE A 112 0.14 2.10 4.45
N ASP A 113 0.08 2.04 3.12
CA ASP A 113 -0.54 0.93 2.39
C ASP A 113 -0.05 0.85 0.94
N PHE A 114 -0.30 -0.28 0.30
CA PHE A 114 -0.20 -0.43 -1.14
C PHE A 114 -1.54 -0.13 -1.80
N ALA A 115 -1.52 0.69 -2.83
CA ALA A 115 -2.66 0.79 -3.71
C ALA A 115 -2.65 -0.34 -4.75
N GLN A 116 -3.79 -0.49 -5.42
CA GLN A 116 -3.84 -1.22 -6.67
C GLN A 116 -2.86 -0.61 -7.69
N GLN A 117 -2.04 -1.47 -8.30
CA GLN A 117 -1.12 -1.10 -9.37
C GLN A 117 -1.85 -0.39 -10.53
N VAL A 118 -1.21 0.65 -11.06
CA VAL A 118 -1.63 1.37 -12.28
C VAL A 118 -0.76 0.95 -13.46
N HIS A 119 -1.17 1.29 -14.67
CA HIS A 119 -0.46 0.88 -15.89
C HIS A 119 -0.13 2.08 -16.77
N TYR A 120 0.89 1.95 -17.61
CA TYR A 120 1.21 2.95 -18.61
C TYR A 120 1.84 2.27 -19.85
N PRO A 121 1.55 2.74 -21.07
CA PRO A 121 0.62 3.82 -21.40
C PRO A 121 -0.85 3.47 -21.06
N SER A 122 -1.63 4.49 -20.70
CA SER A 122 -3.06 4.43 -20.42
C SER A 122 -3.76 5.60 -21.09
N ASN A 123 -4.84 5.32 -21.83
CA ASN A 123 -5.65 6.33 -22.48
C ASN A 123 -7.10 6.22 -21.96
N PRO A 124 -7.71 7.31 -21.45
CA PRO A 124 -9.12 7.31 -21.05
C PRO A 124 -10.08 6.87 -22.18
N LEU A 125 -9.71 7.15 -23.43
CA LEU A 125 -10.40 6.69 -24.64
C LEU A 125 -9.76 5.40 -25.17
N GLN A 126 -9.68 4.39 -24.31
CA GLN A 126 -8.90 3.18 -24.56
C GLN A 126 -9.34 2.47 -25.87
N PRO A 127 -8.43 2.27 -26.84
CA PRO A 127 -8.73 1.52 -28.05
C PRO A 127 -9.06 0.06 -27.73
N GLY A 128 -10.05 -0.52 -28.42
CA GLY A 128 -10.48 -1.92 -28.22
C GLY A 128 -9.35 -2.96 -28.15
N PRO A 129 -8.31 -2.91 -29.01
CA PRO A 129 -7.19 -3.85 -28.95
C PRO A 129 -6.36 -3.79 -27.66
N MET A 130 -6.32 -2.64 -26.97
CA MET A 130 -5.55 -2.50 -25.73
C MET A 130 -6.21 -3.23 -24.55
N TYR A 131 -7.51 -3.55 -24.64
CA TYR A 131 -8.24 -4.24 -23.58
C TYR A 131 -7.68 -5.63 -23.25
N PHE A 132 -7.08 -6.31 -24.23
CA PHE A 132 -6.48 -7.64 -24.07
C PHE A 132 -4.98 -7.62 -23.80
N LEU A 133 -4.37 -6.43 -23.75
CA LEU A 133 -2.94 -6.26 -23.56
C LEU A 133 -2.63 -5.80 -22.13
N THR A 134 -1.42 -6.08 -21.67
CA THR A 134 -0.95 -5.66 -20.34
C THR A 134 0.16 -4.62 -20.50
N PRO A 135 -0.15 -3.31 -20.37
CA PRO A 135 0.86 -2.26 -20.42
C PRO A 135 1.89 -2.39 -19.27
N ARG A 136 2.90 -1.53 -19.26
CA ARG A 136 3.92 -1.52 -18.20
C ARG A 136 3.27 -1.20 -16.86
N LYS A 137 3.70 -1.88 -15.80
CA LYS A 137 3.09 -1.76 -14.46
C LYS A 137 3.80 -0.69 -13.64
N CYS A 138 3.04 0.06 -12.86
CA CYS A 138 3.53 0.92 -11.79
C CYS A 138 2.86 0.50 -10.48
N GLY A 139 3.67 0.03 -9.53
CA GLY A 139 3.26 -0.11 -8.13
C GLY A 139 3.11 1.26 -7.47
N LEU A 140 2.20 1.35 -6.50
CA LEU A 140 1.96 2.58 -5.73
C LEU A 140 1.95 2.22 -4.24
N PHE A 141 2.90 2.78 -3.49
CA PHE A 141 2.97 2.64 -2.04
C PHE A 141 2.86 4.01 -1.40
N GLY A 142 1.86 4.22 -0.55
CA GLY A 142 1.58 5.51 0.07
C GLY A 142 1.94 5.51 1.53
N ILE A 143 2.60 6.58 2.00
CA ILE A 143 2.76 6.88 3.42
C ILE A 143 2.08 8.23 3.68
N ASN A 144 0.97 8.19 4.42
CA ASN A 144 0.18 9.35 4.81
C ASN A 144 0.59 9.83 6.21
N CYS A 145 0.80 11.13 6.38
CA CYS A 145 0.84 11.76 7.68
C CYS A 145 -0.60 11.96 8.18
N GLU A 146 -1.06 11.23 9.19
CA GLU A 146 -2.46 11.31 9.64
C GLU A 146 -2.84 12.68 10.23
N ALA A 147 -1.83 13.42 10.69
CA ALA A 147 -1.98 14.76 11.24
C ALA A 147 -2.13 15.85 10.16
N LEU A 148 -1.67 15.61 8.93
CA LEU A 148 -1.73 16.55 7.82
C LEU A 148 -2.48 15.94 6.64
N PRO A 149 -3.11 16.72 5.76
CA PRO A 149 -3.59 16.20 4.49
C PRO A 149 -2.39 16.03 3.54
N ARG A 150 -1.44 15.14 3.86
CA ARG A 150 -0.19 14.92 3.11
C ARG A 150 0.16 13.42 3.05
N GLN A 151 0.30 12.92 1.83
CA GLN A 151 0.74 11.57 1.51
C GLN A 151 1.87 11.59 0.49
N VAL A 152 2.97 10.92 0.82
CA VAL A 152 4.05 10.63 -0.14
C VAL A 152 3.76 9.29 -0.80
N ASN A 153 3.78 9.28 -2.12
CA ASN A 153 3.42 8.14 -2.95
C ASN A 153 4.64 7.66 -3.73
N TYR A 154 5.17 6.51 -3.34
CA TYR A 154 6.28 5.84 -4.02
C TYR A 154 5.77 5.18 -5.30
N LEU A 155 6.29 5.65 -6.44
CA LEU A 155 6.01 5.13 -7.77
C LEU A 155 7.08 4.09 -8.13
N ILE A 156 6.63 2.85 -8.28
CA ILE A 156 7.48 1.67 -8.41
C ILE A 156 7.33 1.13 -9.82
N ASP A 157 8.26 1.45 -10.71
CA ASP A 157 8.29 0.85 -12.05
C ASP A 157 8.41 -0.68 -11.99
N GLU A 158 7.84 -1.37 -12.99
CA GLU A 158 7.89 -2.82 -13.15
C GLU A 158 9.33 -3.35 -13.14
N GLY A 159 10.29 -2.64 -13.74
CA GLY A 159 11.71 -3.02 -13.74
C GLY A 159 12.44 -2.70 -12.43
N MET A 160 11.90 -1.80 -11.60
CA MET A 160 12.45 -1.44 -10.28
C MET A 160 11.92 -2.36 -9.16
N CYS A 161 10.89 -3.16 -9.43
CA CYS A 161 10.26 -4.00 -8.44
C CYS A 161 11.09 -5.27 -8.16
N ILE A 162 11.95 -5.22 -7.14
CA ILE A 162 12.79 -6.35 -6.72
C ILE A 162 11.92 -7.47 -6.12
N THR A 163 11.09 -7.13 -5.14
CA THR A 163 10.09 -8.02 -4.55
C THR A 163 8.91 -7.21 -3.98
N LYS A 164 7.69 -7.75 -4.02
CA LYS A 164 6.51 -7.17 -3.32
C LYS A 164 6.50 -7.52 -1.82
N GLY A 165 7.68 -7.57 -1.19
CA GLY A 165 7.90 -8.08 0.16
C GLY A 165 8.23 -6.99 1.18
N SER A 166 8.50 -7.41 2.41
CA SER A 166 8.79 -6.51 3.53
C SER A 166 10.05 -5.65 3.35
N ASN A 167 11.04 -6.10 2.56
CA ASN A 167 12.24 -5.31 2.27
C ASN A 167 11.90 -3.98 1.55
N ALA A 168 10.96 -4.02 0.60
CA ALA A 168 10.50 -2.82 -0.10
C ALA A 168 9.78 -1.87 0.88
N VAL A 169 8.83 -2.38 1.66
CA VAL A 169 8.10 -1.61 2.68
C VAL A 169 9.06 -0.94 3.66
N ILE A 170 10.01 -1.70 4.21
CA ILE A 170 11.00 -1.17 5.15
C ILE A 170 11.88 -0.12 4.49
N SER A 171 12.31 -0.34 3.24
CA SER A 171 13.14 0.64 2.52
C SER A 171 12.40 1.95 2.25
N TYR A 172 11.11 1.89 1.89
CA TYR A 172 10.29 3.10 1.70
C TYR A 172 10.01 3.82 3.03
N LEU A 173 9.81 3.08 4.12
CA LEU A 173 9.68 3.67 5.46
C LEU A 173 10.99 4.32 5.91
N ASP A 174 12.14 3.68 5.73
CA ASP A 174 13.46 4.22 6.08
C ASP A 174 13.77 5.50 5.28
N HIS A 175 13.54 5.47 3.97
CA HIS A 175 13.62 6.67 3.14
C HIS A 175 12.65 7.75 3.62
N PHE A 176 11.39 7.39 3.94
CA PHE A 176 10.40 8.35 4.40
C PHE A 176 10.81 9.06 5.68
N PHE A 177 11.25 8.32 6.70
CA PHE A 177 11.68 8.93 7.96
C PHE A 177 12.93 9.79 7.82
N THR A 178 13.77 9.52 6.81
CA THR A 178 14.96 10.33 6.52
C THR A 178 14.61 11.61 5.74
N SER A 179 13.73 11.50 4.74
CA SER A 179 13.46 12.58 3.79
C SER A 179 12.24 13.45 4.18
N TYR A 180 11.31 12.92 4.97
CA TYR A 180 10.03 13.55 5.29
C TYR A 180 9.67 13.50 6.78
N GLY A 181 10.55 12.95 7.63
CA GLY A 181 10.36 12.87 9.08
C GLY A 181 10.50 14.23 9.76
N LEU A 182 9.62 14.52 10.72
CA LEU A 182 9.57 15.80 11.42
C LEU A 182 10.49 15.85 12.66
N GLY A 183 11.38 14.87 12.79
CA GLY A 183 12.28 14.70 13.92
C GLY A 183 11.62 14.10 15.15
N GLU A 184 10.49 13.41 14.98
CA GLU A 184 9.71 12.83 16.06
C GLU A 184 10.50 11.83 16.92
N MET A 185 10.37 11.95 18.24
CA MET A 185 10.87 10.94 19.18
C MET A 185 9.87 9.78 19.35
N HIS A 186 8.57 10.05 19.17
CA HIS A 186 7.50 9.11 19.40
C HIS A 186 6.72 8.86 18.10
N LEU A 187 6.73 7.63 17.61
CA LEU A 187 6.15 7.27 16.33
C LEU A 187 4.96 6.32 16.50
N GLN A 188 3.85 6.68 15.89
CA GLN A 188 2.67 5.83 15.78
C GLN A 188 2.46 5.44 14.32
N LEU A 189 2.39 4.14 14.07
CA LEU A 189 2.18 3.56 12.74
C LEU A 189 0.86 2.82 12.72
N HIS A 190 0.07 3.04 11.66
CA HIS A 190 -1.09 2.23 11.33
C HIS A 190 -0.98 1.67 9.91
N CYS A 191 -1.28 0.39 9.76
CA CYS A 191 -1.34 -0.24 8.44
C CYS A 191 -2.39 -1.36 8.43
N ASP A 192 -2.67 -1.85 7.23
CA ASP A 192 -3.59 -2.97 7.04
C ASP A 192 -2.98 -4.29 7.57
N ASN A 193 -3.86 -5.25 7.86
CA ASN A 193 -3.45 -6.57 8.35
C ASN A 193 -3.03 -7.50 7.18
N CYS A 194 -2.21 -7.02 6.25
CA CYS A 194 -1.69 -7.81 5.14
C CYS A 194 -0.53 -8.72 5.59
N CYS A 195 -0.82 -10.01 5.72
CA CYS A 195 0.13 -11.05 6.08
C CYS A 195 1.08 -11.36 4.90
N GLY A 196 2.27 -10.76 4.93
CA GLY A 196 3.32 -10.97 3.90
C GLY A 196 4.06 -9.67 3.54
N GLN A 197 3.36 -8.54 3.65
CA GLN A 197 3.91 -7.22 3.31
C GLN A 197 4.14 -6.36 4.54
N ASN A 198 3.10 -6.17 5.35
CA ASN A 198 3.13 -5.27 6.50
C ASN A 198 3.28 -6.05 7.81
N LYS A 199 2.48 -7.10 8.02
CA LYS A 199 2.52 -7.90 9.26
C LYS A 199 3.51 -9.07 9.17
N ASN A 200 4.79 -8.77 9.35
CA ASN A 200 5.87 -9.75 9.32
C ASN A 200 6.97 -9.43 10.34
N ASN A 201 7.84 -10.41 10.60
CA ASN A 201 8.92 -10.27 11.57
C ASN A 201 9.97 -9.23 11.14
N ALA A 202 10.26 -9.10 9.85
CA ALA A 202 11.27 -8.16 9.37
C ALA A 202 10.90 -6.70 9.73
N LEU A 203 9.62 -6.34 9.61
CA LEU A 203 9.16 -5.00 10.01
C LEU A 203 9.32 -4.80 11.53
N LEU A 204 8.93 -5.77 12.36
CA LEU A 204 9.13 -5.66 13.81
C LEU A 204 10.61 -5.52 14.19
N GLN A 205 11.48 -6.27 13.51
CA GLN A 205 12.93 -6.22 13.71
C GLN A 205 13.50 -4.86 13.30
N TYR A 206 13.04 -4.31 12.18
CA TYR A 206 13.42 -2.97 11.74
C TYR A 206 12.98 -1.89 12.73
N LEU A 207 11.74 -1.93 13.23
CA LEU A 207 11.28 -0.95 14.22
C LEU A 207 12.08 -1.06 15.54
N SER A 208 12.40 -2.28 15.97
CA SER A 208 13.28 -2.51 17.12
C SER A 208 14.69 -1.94 16.87
N TRP A 209 15.25 -2.18 15.69
CA TRP A 209 16.54 -1.62 15.27
C TRP A 209 16.56 -0.09 15.33
N ARG A 210 15.50 0.59 14.85
CA ARG A 210 15.41 2.05 14.92
C ARG A 210 15.44 2.58 16.36
N VAL A 211 14.79 1.88 17.29
CA VAL A 211 14.78 2.25 18.71
C VAL A 211 16.15 2.00 19.36
N ILE A 212 16.78 0.86 19.06
CA ILE A 212 18.13 0.51 19.55
C ILE A 212 19.15 1.58 19.16
N HIS A 213 19.06 2.10 17.93
CA HIS A 213 19.99 3.11 17.42
C HIS A 213 19.55 4.56 17.72
N GLY A 214 18.55 4.75 18.59
CA GLY A 214 18.14 6.09 19.03
C GLY A 214 17.52 6.95 17.92
N LEU A 215 17.15 6.36 16.78
CA LEU A 215 16.46 7.08 15.72
C LEU A 215 15.06 7.51 16.19
N HIS A 216 14.48 6.76 17.13
CA HIS A 216 13.22 7.03 17.83
C HIS A 216 13.32 6.57 19.29
N LYS A 217 12.64 7.24 20.22
CA LYS A 217 12.53 6.81 21.63
C LYS A 217 11.44 5.76 21.83
N SER A 218 10.31 5.89 21.14
CA SER A 218 9.29 4.85 21.13
C SER A 218 8.57 4.75 19.81
N ILE A 219 8.15 3.53 19.47
CA ILE A 219 7.41 3.22 18.26
C ILE A 219 6.23 2.32 18.63
N THR A 220 5.03 2.65 18.17
CA THR A 220 3.87 1.74 18.19
C THR A 220 3.45 1.40 16.77
N LEU A 221 3.33 0.10 16.47
CA LEU A 221 2.79 -0.41 15.23
C LEU A 221 1.42 -1.03 15.50
N ASN A 222 0.39 -0.51 14.85
CA ASN A 222 -0.99 -0.90 15.03
C ASN A 222 -1.58 -1.40 13.70
N PHE A 223 -2.42 -2.43 13.80
CA PHE A 223 -3.07 -3.05 12.66
C PHE A 223 -4.58 -2.89 12.74
N LEU A 224 -5.18 -2.41 11.66
CA LEU A 224 -6.63 -2.31 11.56
C LEU A 224 -7.26 -3.70 11.39
N ILE A 225 -8.46 -3.88 11.94
CA ILE A 225 -9.22 -5.12 11.79
C ILE A 225 -9.58 -5.35 10.31
N SER A 226 -9.29 -6.53 9.80
CA SER A 226 -9.52 -6.90 8.40
C SER A 226 -10.97 -6.68 7.97
N GLY A 227 -11.16 -5.99 6.84
CA GLY A 227 -12.47 -5.58 6.33
C GLY A 227 -13.13 -4.41 7.08
N HIS A 228 -12.41 -3.80 8.01
CA HIS A 228 -12.69 -2.49 8.60
C HIS A 228 -11.49 -1.55 8.41
N THR A 229 -10.75 -1.75 7.33
CA THR A 229 -9.43 -1.15 7.09
C THR A 229 -9.49 0.24 6.48
N LYS A 230 -10.65 0.75 6.03
CA LYS A 230 -10.73 2.07 5.35
C LYS A 230 -10.07 3.18 6.16
N PHE A 231 -9.02 3.80 5.64
CA PHE A 231 -8.20 4.80 6.32
C PHE A 231 -7.59 5.82 5.36
N ALA A 232 -6.75 6.73 5.85
CA ALA A 232 -6.30 7.89 5.09
C ALA A 232 -5.63 7.55 3.72
N PRO A 233 -4.80 6.50 3.60
CA PRO A 233 -4.20 6.14 2.33
C PRO A 233 -5.21 5.80 1.24
N ASP A 234 -6.31 5.11 1.57
CA ASP A 234 -7.36 4.77 0.61
C ASP A 234 -8.00 6.01 -0.02
N TRP A 235 -8.20 7.06 0.80
CA TRP A 235 -8.75 8.33 0.34
C TRP A 235 -7.77 9.02 -0.62
N ALA A 236 -6.49 9.10 -0.24
CA ALA A 236 -5.44 9.71 -1.04
C ALA A 236 -5.23 8.98 -2.39
N PHE A 237 -5.22 7.64 -2.39
CA PHE A 237 -5.21 6.85 -3.62
C PHE A 237 -6.47 7.03 -4.46
N GLY A 238 -7.63 7.19 -3.81
CA GLY A 238 -8.89 7.49 -4.48
C GLY A 238 -8.81 8.78 -5.30
N LEU A 239 -8.14 9.81 -4.77
CA LEU A 239 -7.91 11.09 -5.48
C LEU A 239 -7.00 10.89 -6.70
N ILE A 240 -5.88 10.17 -6.55
CA ILE A 240 -4.98 9.84 -7.66
C ILE A 240 -5.74 9.09 -8.76
N LYS A 241 -6.53 8.08 -8.39
CA LYS A 241 -7.30 7.27 -9.35
C LYS A 241 -8.34 8.10 -10.11
N GLN A 242 -8.92 9.13 -9.49
CA GLN A 242 -9.88 10.01 -10.18
C GLN A 242 -9.21 10.81 -11.31
N THR A 243 -8.02 11.36 -11.05
CA THR A 243 -7.24 12.11 -12.05
C THR A 243 -6.68 11.18 -13.12
N TYR A 244 -6.06 10.07 -12.72
CA TYR A 244 -5.49 9.06 -13.62
C TYR A 244 -6.50 8.55 -14.66
N ARG A 245 -7.73 8.23 -14.25
CA ARG A 245 -8.78 7.72 -15.16
C ARG A 245 -9.22 8.72 -16.24
N ARG A 246 -8.85 9.99 -16.10
CA ARG A 246 -9.22 11.08 -17.02
C ARG A 246 -8.03 11.68 -17.75
N THR A 247 -6.83 11.19 -17.47
CA THR A 247 -5.58 11.72 -18.01
C THR A 247 -4.96 10.67 -18.89
N MET A 248 -4.53 11.05 -20.10
CA MET A 248 -3.69 10.18 -20.91
C MET A 248 -2.30 10.18 -20.29
N VAL A 249 -1.76 8.99 -20.06
CA VAL A 249 -0.47 8.78 -19.41
C VAL A 249 0.34 7.84 -20.29
N SER A 250 1.53 8.25 -20.70
CA SER A 250 2.37 7.53 -21.63
C SER A 250 3.64 6.99 -20.96
N CYS A 251 4.20 7.69 -19.97
CA CYS A 251 5.39 7.29 -19.20
C CYS A 251 5.20 7.41 -17.67
N LEU A 252 6.23 7.05 -16.90
CA LEU A 252 6.23 7.13 -15.44
C LEU A 252 6.22 8.57 -14.93
N ASP A 253 6.91 9.49 -15.60
CA ASP A 253 6.91 10.91 -15.24
C ASP A 253 5.51 11.52 -15.35
N GLU A 254 4.72 11.12 -16.35
CA GLU A 254 3.32 11.53 -16.46
C GLU A 254 2.46 10.94 -15.33
N ILE A 255 2.78 9.75 -14.79
CA ILE A 255 2.15 9.25 -13.55
C ILE A 255 2.51 10.16 -12.37
N SER A 256 3.77 10.56 -12.26
CA SER A 256 4.24 11.50 -11.23
C SER A 256 3.47 12.81 -11.28
N GLU A 257 3.26 13.37 -12.47
CA GLU A 257 2.43 14.56 -12.69
C GLU A 257 0.98 14.34 -12.27
N VAL A 258 0.37 13.20 -12.63
CA VAL A 258 -0.99 12.85 -12.19
C VAL A 258 -1.10 12.79 -10.67
N VAL A 259 -0.10 12.25 -9.98
CA VAL A 259 -0.08 12.19 -8.52
C VAL A 259 0.01 13.60 -7.93
N ASN A 260 0.97 14.41 -8.38
CA ASN A 260 1.21 15.76 -7.88
C ASN A 260 0.03 16.72 -8.17
N SER A 261 -0.63 16.56 -9.32
CA SER A 261 -1.80 17.36 -9.73
C SER A 261 -3.14 16.80 -9.23
N SER A 262 -3.15 15.67 -8.51
CA SER A 262 -4.39 15.03 -8.05
C SER A 262 -5.25 15.90 -7.13
N THR A 263 -4.66 16.92 -6.50
CA THR A 263 -5.36 17.92 -5.69
C THR A 263 -4.67 19.27 -5.76
N SER A 264 -5.44 20.36 -5.78
CA SER A 264 -4.89 21.73 -5.71
C SER A 264 -4.22 22.06 -4.38
N THR A 265 -4.60 21.37 -3.31
CA THR A 265 -4.05 21.56 -1.96
C THR A 265 -2.77 20.77 -1.70
N GLY A 266 -2.28 19.99 -2.67
CA GLY A 266 -1.03 19.23 -2.58
C GLY A 266 -1.09 18.05 -1.62
N VAL A 267 -2.23 17.34 -1.55
CA VAL A 267 -2.40 16.17 -0.68
C VAL A 267 -1.41 15.07 -1.04
N ASN A 268 -1.27 14.77 -2.32
CA ASN A 268 -0.38 13.73 -2.80
C ASN A 268 0.89 14.34 -3.38
N THR A 269 2.02 13.76 -2.97
CA THR A 269 3.33 14.05 -3.55
C THR A 269 3.90 12.76 -4.14
N ALA A 270 4.39 12.81 -5.37
CA ALA A 270 5.03 11.69 -6.02
C ALA A 270 6.49 11.55 -5.56
N GLN A 271 6.91 10.32 -5.30
CA GLN A 271 8.29 9.95 -5.07
C GLN A 271 8.64 8.82 -6.04
N LEU A 272 9.44 9.10 -7.06
CA LEU A 272 9.94 8.06 -7.94
C LEU A 272 10.91 7.16 -7.17
N VAL A 273 10.75 5.84 -7.29
CA VAL A 273 11.72 4.86 -6.76
C VAL A 273 12.92 4.74 -7.69
N GLY A 274 12.66 4.83 -8.99
CA GLY A 274 13.67 4.85 -10.04
C GLY A 274 13.00 5.15 -11.38
N HIS A 275 13.82 5.45 -12.38
CA HIS A 275 13.37 5.73 -13.74
C HIS A 275 13.31 4.45 -14.58
N GLU A 276 12.59 4.50 -15.71
CA GLU A 276 12.40 3.37 -16.61
C GLU A 276 13.71 2.84 -17.23
N ASN A 277 14.76 3.66 -17.26
CA ASN A 277 16.09 3.37 -17.81
C ASN A 277 17.00 2.58 -16.86
N GLY A 278 16.62 2.42 -15.58
CA GLY A 278 17.46 1.77 -14.57
C GLY A 278 17.95 2.66 -13.44
N ASP A 279 17.81 3.98 -13.55
CA ASP A 279 18.33 4.91 -12.55
C ASP A 279 17.58 4.78 -11.22
N ILE A 280 18.33 4.60 -10.13
CA ILE A 280 17.77 4.36 -8.79
C ILE A 280 17.75 5.66 -8.01
N LEU A 281 16.55 6.09 -7.60
CA LEU A 281 16.35 7.27 -6.75
C LEU A 281 16.12 6.91 -5.29
N VAL A 282 15.41 5.81 -5.03
CA VAL A 282 15.17 5.28 -3.69
C VAL A 282 15.77 3.88 -3.59
N GLN A 283 16.83 3.77 -2.79
CA GLN A 283 17.56 2.53 -2.59
C GLN A 283 16.72 1.51 -1.82
N GLN A 284 16.45 0.37 -2.46
CA GLN A 284 15.90 -0.81 -1.79
C GLN A 284 17.04 -1.63 -1.17
N ARG A 285 16.85 -2.17 0.02
CA ARG A 285 17.91 -2.90 0.76
C ARG A 285 17.40 -4.21 1.34
N ASP A 286 18.30 -5.16 1.56
CA ASP A 286 17.96 -6.46 2.16
C ASP A 286 17.95 -6.42 3.69
N TRP A 287 16.91 -5.77 4.24
CA TRP A 287 16.70 -5.68 5.68
C TRP A 287 16.46 -7.03 6.34
N GLN A 288 15.82 -7.96 5.64
CA GLN A 288 15.56 -9.31 6.16
C GLN A 288 16.87 -10.04 6.46
N SER A 289 17.73 -10.24 5.47
CA SER A 289 19.00 -10.95 5.66
C SER A 289 19.92 -10.22 6.63
N PHE A 290 19.89 -8.89 6.64
CA PHE A 290 20.68 -8.06 7.54
C PHE A 290 20.27 -8.20 9.02
N LEU A 291 18.97 -8.21 9.32
CA LEU A 291 18.48 -8.22 10.70
C LEU A 291 18.27 -9.65 11.26
N HIS A 292 18.06 -10.63 10.40
CA HIS A 292 17.81 -12.02 10.80
C HIS A 292 18.86 -12.63 11.77
N PRO A 293 20.16 -12.33 11.64
CA PRO A 293 21.18 -12.81 12.58
C PRO A 293 20.96 -12.29 14.01
N TYR A 294 20.45 -11.07 14.18
CA TYR A 294 20.37 -10.36 15.46
C TYR A 294 19.05 -10.54 16.20
N PHE A 295 17.98 -10.92 15.50
CA PHE A 295 16.64 -10.99 16.09
C PHE A 295 15.98 -12.36 15.91
N ARG A 296 15.15 -12.71 16.89
CA ARG A 296 14.26 -13.87 16.87
C ARG A 296 12.97 -13.52 16.14
N CYS A 297 12.34 -14.53 15.54
CA CYS A 297 11.00 -14.39 15.02
C CYS A 297 9.98 -14.45 16.18
N LEU A 298 8.99 -13.57 16.15
CA LEU A 298 7.86 -13.60 17.05
C LEU A 298 6.86 -14.69 16.60
N PRO A 299 6.66 -15.77 17.38
CA PRO A 299 5.68 -16.79 17.05
C PRO A 299 4.26 -16.22 17.15
N GLY A 300 3.38 -16.65 16.24
CA GLY A 300 1.96 -16.28 16.26
C GLY A 300 1.69 -14.80 16.00
N ILE A 301 2.59 -14.07 15.32
CA ILE A 301 2.47 -12.63 15.03
C ILE A 301 1.06 -12.20 14.56
N LYS A 302 0.39 -13.04 13.76
CA LYS A 302 -0.93 -12.77 13.19
C LYS A 302 -2.02 -12.51 14.25
N LYS A 303 -1.87 -13.04 15.47
CA LYS A 303 -2.83 -12.91 16.57
C LYS A 303 -2.87 -11.50 17.19
N TYR A 304 -1.79 -10.74 17.08
CA TYR A 304 -1.63 -9.47 17.80
C TYR A 304 -1.91 -8.28 16.90
N GLN A 305 -2.65 -7.28 17.36
CA GLN A 305 -2.92 -6.06 16.59
C GLN A 305 -2.05 -4.87 16.97
N HIS A 306 -1.44 -4.89 18.16
CA HIS A 306 -0.59 -3.79 18.62
C HIS A 306 0.78 -4.31 19.03
N PHE A 307 1.80 -3.58 18.60
CA PHE A 307 3.19 -3.79 18.97
C PHE A 307 3.78 -2.46 19.44
N ARG A 308 4.54 -2.49 20.53
CA ARG A 308 5.19 -1.31 21.10
C ARG A 308 6.66 -1.62 21.37
N PHE A 309 7.50 -0.65 21.05
CA PHE A 309 8.95 -0.64 21.23
C PHE A 309 9.33 0.64 21.97
N ASP A 310 10.26 0.57 22.90
CA ASP A 310 10.73 1.74 23.64
C ASP A 310 12.21 1.62 24.02
N SER A 311 12.87 2.78 24.14
CA SER A 311 14.29 2.87 24.46
C SER A 311 14.63 2.44 25.88
N GLY A 312 13.64 2.31 26.77
CA GLY A 312 13.82 1.77 28.12
C GLY A 312 14.01 0.25 28.13
N HIS A 313 13.52 -0.43 27.09
CA HIS A 313 13.66 -1.87 26.90
C HIS A 313 14.17 -2.22 25.49
N PRO A 314 15.41 -1.83 25.13
CA PRO A 314 15.97 -2.10 23.80
C PRO A 314 15.91 -3.59 23.45
N GLY A 315 15.52 -3.90 22.21
CA GLY A 315 15.40 -5.29 21.74
C GLY A 315 14.11 -6.01 22.18
N TRP A 316 13.28 -5.40 23.04
CA TRP A 316 11.97 -5.95 23.43
C TRP A 316 10.86 -5.46 22.51
N VAL A 317 9.85 -6.31 22.33
CA VAL A 317 8.56 -5.93 21.78
C VAL A 317 7.47 -6.24 22.80
N PHE A 318 6.60 -5.27 23.03
CA PHE A 318 5.39 -5.43 23.83
C PHE A 318 4.21 -5.62 22.88
N LYS A 319 3.43 -6.67 23.05
CA LYS A 319 2.36 -7.05 22.12
C LYS A 319 1.01 -7.18 22.81
N LYS A 320 -0.05 -6.84 22.09
CA LYS A 320 -1.45 -6.97 22.53
C LYS A 320 -2.31 -7.58 21.42
N GLU A 321 -3.23 -8.46 21.80
CA GLU A 321 -4.22 -9.00 20.85
C GLU A 321 -5.16 -7.91 20.36
N PHE A 322 -5.78 -7.21 21.31
CA PHE A 322 -6.64 -6.05 21.05
C PHE A 322 -6.29 -4.92 22.02
N THR A 323 -6.89 -3.75 21.81
CA THR A 323 -6.72 -2.57 22.66
C THR A 323 -7.03 -2.87 24.13
N SER A 324 -8.02 -3.70 24.41
CA SER A 324 -8.42 -4.10 25.77
C SER A 324 -7.63 -5.27 26.37
N SER A 325 -6.81 -5.96 25.57
CA SER A 325 -6.04 -7.11 26.03
C SER A 325 -4.86 -6.70 26.90
N LEU A 326 -4.36 -7.63 27.73
CA LEU A 326 -3.12 -7.44 28.49
C LEU A 326 -1.93 -7.27 27.54
N GLU A 327 -1.01 -6.38 27.91
CA GLU A 327 0.26 -6.22 27.19
C GLU A 327 1.31 -7.20 27.72
N VAL A 328 1.97 -7.91 26.80
CA VAL A 328 2.99 -8.91 27.13
C VAL A 328 4.28 -8.58 26.40
N GLY A 329 5.37 -8.46 27.16
CA GLY A 329 6.72 -8.23 26.62
C GLY A 329 7.41 -9.52 26.19
N ILE A 330 8.17 -9.47 25.09
CA ILE A 330 9.09 -10.53 24.68
C ILE A 330 10.36 -9.91 24.09
N CYS A 331 11.52 -10.42 24.51
CA CYS A 331 12.79 -10.01 23.93
C CYS A 331 12.96 -10.63 22.54
N LEU A 332 13.08 -9.79 21.50
CA LEU A 332 13.38 -10.20 20.14
C LEU A 332 14.88 -10.31 19.91
N GLN A 333 15.68 -9.44 20.53
CA GLN A 333 17.12 -9.43 20.31
C GLN A 333 17.76 -10.73 20.83
N LYS A 334 18.65 -11.32 20.04
CA LYS A 334 19.48 -12.44 20.49
C LYS A 334 20.60 -11.87 21.37
N THR A 335 20.75 -12.43 22.56
CA THR A 335 21.61 -11.92 23.65
C THR A 335 23.09 -11.76 23.33
N THR A 336 23.57 -12.32 22.22
CA THR A 336 24.99 -12.39 21.89
C THR A 336 25.48 -11.27 20.98
N LEU A 337 24.60 -10.53 20.30
CA LEU A 337 25.01 -9.55 19.28
C LEU A 337 24.06 -8.33 19.25
N SER A 338 24.63 -7.15 19.11
CA SER A 338 23.90 -5.92 18.77
C SER A 338 23.91 -5.73 17.26
N PRO A 339 22.78 -5.34 16.65
CA PRO A 339 22.76 -5.07 15.23
C PRO A 339 23.65 -3.85 14.89
N PRO A 340 24.26 -3.79 13.69
CA PRO A 340 25.05 -2.64 13.26
C PRO A 340 24.19 -1.39 13.07
N ALA A 341 24.76 -0.21 13.31
CA ALA A 341 24.08 1.07 13.11
C ALA A 341 23.96 1.46 11.62
N ASP A 342 24.79 0.88 10.76
CA ASP A 342 24.75 1.13 9.33
C ASP A 342 23.53 0.48 8.66
N ARG A 343 23.15 1.02 7.50
CA ARG A 343 22.11 0.43 6.66
C ARG A 343 22.67 -0.75 5.86
N PRO A 344 21.84 -1.76 5.53
CA PRO A 344 22.27 -2.86 4.67
C PRO A 344 22.69 -2.42 3.27
N MET A 345 23.38 -3.31 2.56
CA MET A 345 23.74 -3.11 1.17
C MET A 345 22.50 -2.91 0.30
N SER A 346 22.62 -2.01 -0.68
CA SER A 346 21.59 -1.78 -1.68
C SER A 346 21.41 -3.00 -2.57
N LEU A 347 20.16 -3.27 -2.93
CA LEU A 347 19.77 -4.28 -3.90
C LEU A 347 19.66 -3.62 -5.28
N ALA A 348 20.29 -4.23 -6.27
CA ALA A 348 20.14 -3.80 -7.66
C ALA A 348 18.74 -4.17 -8.18
N PRO A 349 18.07 -3.27 -8.93
CA PRO A 349 16.81 -3.60 -9.58
C PRO A 349 17.03 -4.72 -10.60
N PRO A 350 16.12 -5.69 -10.71
CA PRO A 350 16.26 -6.80 -11.66
C PRO A 350 16.14 -6.34 -13.12
N GLY A 351 15.59 -5.14 -13.37
CA GLY A 351 15.21 -4.71 -14.70
C GLY A 351 14.02 -5.51 -15.23
N LEU A 352 13.63 -5.23 -16.48
CA LEU A 352 12.59 -5.99 -17.15
C LEU A 352 13.20 -7.26 -17.78
N PRO A 353 12.59 -8.45 -17.60
CA PRO A 353 13.00 -9.64 -18.33
C PRO A 353 12.92 -9.43 -19.85
N LEU A 354 13.82 -10.06 -20.63
CA LEU A 354 13.90 -9.88 -22.08
C LEU A 354 12.55 -10.14 -22.78
N GLU A 355 11.85 -11.21 -22.41
CA GLU A 355 10.50 -11.51 -22.93
C GLU A 355 9.51 -10.37 -22.68
N ARG A 356 9.58 -9.74 -21.50
CA ARG A 356 8.72 -8.61 -21.14
C ARG A 356 9.10 -7.36 -21.93
N GLN A 357 10.39 -7.10 -22.13
CA GLN A 357 10.86 -6.02 -23.02
C GLN A 357 10.34 -6.21 -24.45
N GLN A 358 10.50 -7.41 -25.02
CA GLN A 358 10.00 -7.76 -26.36
C GLN A 358 8.48 -7.61 -26.46
N TYR A 359 7.75 -8.04 -25.43
CA TYR A 359 6.30 -7.88 -25.38
C TYR A 359 5.88 -6.41 -25.41
N LEU A 360 6.50 -5.57 -24.57
CA LEU A 360 6.20 -4.13 -24.50
C LEU A 360 6.52 -3.44 -25.85
N TYR A 361 7.69 -3.73 -26.42
CA TYR A 361 8.11 -3.17 -27.70
C TYR A 361 7.16 -3.55 -28.84
N ARG A 362 6.78 -4.83 -28.96
CA ARG A 362 5.93 -5.32 -30.08
C ARG A 362 4.47 -4.93 -29.93
N ASN A 363 3.92 -5.02 -28.73
CA ASN A 363 2.47 -4.95 -28.51
C ASN A 363 2.00 -3.61 -27.95
N ILE A 364 2.82 -2.97 -27.10
CA ILE A 364 2.40 -1.79 -26.33
C ILE A 364 2.91 -0.49 -26.95
N ARG A 365 4.12 -0.50 -27.53
CA ARG A 365 4.81 0.70 -28.04
C ARG A 365 3.95 1.63 -28.90
N LYS A 366 3.14 1.07 -29.79
CA LYS A 366 2.24 1.84 -30.70
C LYS A 366 1.17 2.68 -29.99
N PHE A 367 0.97 2.45 -28.70
CA PHE A 367 0.02 3.20 -27.88
C PHE A 367 0.68 4.29 -27.01
N CYS A 368 2.01 4.34 -27.00
CA CYS A 368 2.76 5.44 -26.41
C CYS A 368 2.71 6.67 -27.34
N THR A 369 2.96 7.85 -26.78
CA THR A 369 3.26 9.05 -27.56
C THR A 369 4.59 8.92 -28.29
N CYS A 370 4.79 9.73 -29.33
CA CYS A 370 6.03 9.74 -30.11
C CYS A 370 7.25 10.08 -29.25
N GLU A 371 7.06 10.92 -28.23
CA GLU A 371 8.08 11.42 -27.33
C GLU A 371 8.50 10.40 -26.28
N THR A 372 7.60 9.51 -25.84
CA THR A 372 7.88 8.59 -24.72
C THR A 372 8.00 7.13 -25.12
N GLN A 373 7.69 6.76 -26.36
CA GLN A 373 7.74 5.35 -26.80
C GLN A 373 9.09 4.66 -26.54
N ASP A 374 10.20 5.39 -26.68
CA ASP A 374 11.56 4.89 -26.43
C ASP A 374 11.94 4.86 -24.95
N ILE A 375 11.21 5.57 -24.10
CA ILE A 375 11.39 5.55 -22.63
C ILE A 375 10.57 4.40 -22.05
N THR A 376 9.30 4.32 -22.43
CA THR A 376 8.35 3.37 -21.85
C THR A 376 8.51 1.97 -22.42
N CYS A 377 8.75 1.86 -23.73
CA CYS A 377 8.87 0.61 -24.48
C CYS A 377 10.12 0.64 -25.39
N PRO A 378 11.33 0.73 -24.83
CA PRO A 378 12.58 0.77 -25.59
C PRO A 378 12.78 -0.49 -26.43
N VAL A 379 13.67 -0.40 -27.42
CA VAL A 379 14.16 -1.57 -28.17
C VAL A 379 14.75 -2.59 -27.18
N PRO A 380 14.35 -3.87 -27.23
CA PRO A 380 14.88 -4.89 -26.33
C PRO A 380 16.39 -5.05 -26.50
N ILE A 381 17.11 -5.04 -25.39
CA ILE A 381 18.56 -5.28 -25.39
C ILE A 381 18.77 -6.78 -25.26
N ALA A 382 19.17 -7.45 -26.35
CA ALA A 382 19.61 -8.83 -26.28
C ALA A 382 20.94 -8.85 -25.52
N ASN A 383 21.04 -9.65 -24.45
CA ASN A 383 22.37 -10.01 -23.94
C ASN A 383 23.08 -10.79 -25.04
N GLU A 384 24.11 -10.21 -25.65
CA GLU A 384 25.10 -10.94 -26.45
C GLU A 384 25.89 -11.87 -25.52
N SER A 385 25.28 -12.98 -25.12
CA SER A 385 25.97 -14.10 -24.48
C SER A 385 25.12 -15.37 -24.55
N LYS A 386 24.86 -15.84 -25.76
CA LYS A 386 24.78 -17.28 -26.03
C LYS A 386 25.48 -17.53 -27.35
N SER A 387 26.58 -18.27 -27.25
CA SER A 387 27.30 -18.89 -28.36
C SER A 387 26.31 -19.49 -29.35
N ASP A 388 26.46 -19.09 -30.61
CA ASP A 388 25.96 -19.84 -31.75
C ASP A 388 26.47 -21.28 -31.63
N ASP A 389 25.56 -22.22 -31.40
CA ASP A 389 25.64 -23.63 -31.80
C ASP A 389 24.40 -24.35 -31.25
N GLU A 390 23.25 -24.18 -31.89
CA GLU A 390 22.23 -25.23 -31.93
C GLU A 390 21.70 -25.36 -33.36
N GLU A 391 22.18 -26.41 -34.01
CA GLU A 391 21.72 -26.90 -35.31
C GLU A 391 20.20 -27.06 -35.37
N ILE A 392 19.65 -26.62 -36.49
CA ILE A 392 18.27 -26.79 -36.90
C ILE A 392 17.98 -28.28 -37.08
N ILE A 393 17.13 -28.85 -36.23
CA ILE A 393 16.48 -30.15 -36.49
C ILE A 393 15.01 -29.91 -36.80
N GLU A 394 14.63 -30.10 -38.07
CA GLU A 394 13.24 -30.07 -38.54
C GLU A 394 12.40 -31.19 -37.91
N PRO A 395 11.11 -30.94 -37.55
CA PRO A 395 10.22 -32.00 -37.09
C PRO A 395 9.61 -32.77 -38.27
N GLN A 396 9.96 -34.05 -38.40
CA GLN A 396 9.29 -34.98 -39.31
C GLN A 396 7.82 -35.23 -38.89
N SER A 397 6.91 -35.08 -39.86
CA SER A 397 5.48 -35.33 -39.72
C SER A 397 5.18 -36.80 -39.42
N LYS A 398 4.52 -37.10 -38.29
CA LYS A 398 3.88 -38.41 -38.07
C LYS A 398 2.44 -38.38 -38.61
N ARG A 399 2.26 -38.91 -39.82
CA ARG A 399 0.96 -39.37 -40.34
C ARG A 399 0.44 -40.51 -39.45
N ARG A 400 -0.69 -40.32 -38.78
CA ARG A 400 -1.49 -41.42 -38.23
C ARG A 400 -2.35 -42.00 -39.35
N LYS A 401 -2.10 -43.26 -39.70
CA LYS A 401 -3.03 -44.11 -40.45
C LYS A 401 -4.15 -44.56 -39.51
N PHE A 402 -5.39 -44.45 -39.97
CA PHE A 402 -6.56 -45.15 -39.44
C PHE A 402 -6.93 -46.23 -40.47
N GLU A 403 -6.90 -47.48 -40.03
CA GLU A 403 -7.49 -48.72 -40.58
C GLU A 403 -7.80 -49.52 -39.28
N GLU A 404 -8.97 -50.06 -38.96
CA GLU A 404 -10.29 -50.29 -39.58
C GLU A 404 -11.38 -49.93 -38.55
#